data_AF-F9DHE6-F1
#
_entry.id   AF-F9DHE6-F1
#
_cell.length_a   1.000
_cell.length_b   1.000
_cell.length_c   1.000
_cell.angle_alpha   90.00
_cell.angle_beta   90.00
_cell.angle_gamma   90.00
#
_symmetry.space_group_name_H-M   'P 1'
#
loop_
_entity.id
_entity.type
_entity.pdbx_description
1 polymer ?
#
loop_
_entity_poly.entity_id
_entity_poly.type
_entity_poly.pdbx_seq_one_letter_code
_entity_poly.pdbx_strand_id
1 'polypeptide(L)'
;MKKFIYSVLALAFAAYTLTSCEDVPAPYNTTFDDNNNKPEPSNMVAKGIGSKDDPFNIVAAQNYITKGENLDKEVYVKGIIVSIKEVNTQYGNATYYISDDGTTSNQFYVFRGKNLGNENFTNANEIKTGDEVIICGKLMTHTNGVKQLGQGNYIYSLNGKTQNTTPSVNIGLDVAFDKDIAAFSISNLKTLPADLTQVWTHDAKYKQMKASARANNVNYETQSRLVSPAFSLKGVNTATLTFNNALNFLKTMPLNNAIKVFVSTDGNNWESVAINNPPSGNSWTFVDSTCDLNKYAGKENVFVAFEYNSTTNIAPTWEIKTVTVK
;
A
#
# COMPACT_ATOMS: atom_id res chain seq x y z
N MET A 1 -4.23 -39.88 -49.13
CA MET A 1 -5.07 -38.83 -49.78
C MET A 1 -5.17 -37.63 -48.83
N LYS A 2 -5.10 -36.40 -49.37
CA LYS A 2 -4.99 -35.06 -48.72
C LYS A 2 -3.56 -34.74 -48.23
N LYS A 3 -2.65 -34.12 -49.01
CA LYS A 3 -2.56 -32.78 -49.65
C LYS A 3 -2.64 -31.60 -48.66
N PHE A 4 -1.48 -31.03 -48.32
CA PHE A 4 -1.28 -29.58 -48.20
C PHE A 4 0.12 -29.23 -48.71
N ILE A 5 0.17 -28.29 -49.65
CA ILE A 5 1.36 -27.82 -50.36
C ILE A 5 1.93 -26.64 -49.56
N TYR A 6 3.20 -26.74 -49.14
CA TYR A 6 3.97 -25.60 -48.65
C TYR A 6 4.48 -24.79 -49.85
N SER A 7 4.09 -23.53 -49.93
CA SER A 7 4.62 -22.56 -50.89
C SER A 7 5.88 -21.94 -50.30
N VAL A 8 7.03 -22.25 -50.90
CA VAL A 8 8.33 -21.60 -50.63
C VAL A 8 8.51 -20.55 -51.72
N LEU A 9 8.49 -19.27 -51.33
CA LEU A 9 8.91 -18.17 -52.20
C LEU A 9 10.28 -17.68 -51.72
N ALA A 10 11.31 -18.01 -52.49
CA ALA A 10 12.66 -17.50 -52.30
C ALA A 10 12.73 -16.06 -52.86
N LEU A 11 13.15 -15.11 -52.02
CA LEU A 11 13.58 -13.78 -52.47
C LEU A 11 15.08 -13.64 -52.25
N ALA A 12 15.80 -13.44 -53.35
CA ALA A 12 17.22 -13.12 -53.38
C ALA A 12 17.43 -11.61 -53.17
N PHE A 13 18.29 -11.23 -52.23
CA PHE A 13 18.81 -9.87 -52.11
C PHE A 13 20.32 -9.88 -52.35
N ALA A 14 20.74 -9.12 -53.36
CA ALA A 14 22.13 -8.94 -53.76
C ALA A 14 22.90 -8.10 -52.73
N ALA A 15 24.09 -8.55 -52.37
CA ALA A 15 25.03 -7.85 -51.51
C ALA A 15 25.76 -6.75 -52.31
N TYR A 16 25.71 -5.51 -51.83
CA TYR A 16 26.64 -4.46 -52.24
C TYR A 16 27.52 -4.07 -51.04
N THR A 17 28.82 -4.24 -51.27
CA THR A 17 29.91 -3.93 -50.36
C THR A 17 30.14 -2.42 -50.29
N LEU A 18 30.22 -1.87 -49.08
CA LEU A 18 30.66 -0.49 -48.85
C LEU A 18 32.19 -0.44 -48.88
N THR A 19 32.75 0.39 -49.76
CA THR A 19 34.16 0.80 -49.72
C THR A 19 34.26 2.20 -49.09
N SER A 20 34.97 2.30 -47.96
CA SER A 20 35.67 3.51 -47.49
C SER A 20 36.73 3.94 -48.54
N CYS A 21 37.27 5.15 -48.67
CA CYS A 21 37.48 6.34 -47.86
C CYS A 21 37.26 7.58 -48.76
N GLU A 22 37.14 8.81 -48.26
CA GLU A 22 38.31 9.69 -48.15
C GLU A 22 38.19 10.71 -47.00
N ASP A 23 39.32 10.80 -46.30
CA ASP A 23 39.66 11.67 -45.18
C ASP A 23 40.27 12.96 -45.74
N VAL A 24 39.69 14.14 -45.45
CA VAL A 24 40.32 15.43 -45.77
C VAL A 24 40.38 16.29 -44.49
N PRO A 25 41.57 16.76 -44.06
CA PRO A 25 41.74 17.49 -42.81
C PRO A 25 41.27 18.96 -42.87
N ALA A 26 40.89 19.47 -41.70
CA ALA A 26 40.32 20.80 -41.47
C ALA A 26 41.31 21.97 -41.68
N PRO A 27 40.82 23.16 -42.06
CA PRO A 27 41.45 24.41 -41.66
C PRO A 27 40.78 24.95 -40.40
N TYR A 28 41.55 25.08 -39.33
CA TYR A 28 41.17 25.87 -38.17
C TYR A 28 41.21 27.37 -38.47
N ASN A 29 40.26 28.06 -37.82
CA ASN A 29 40.28 29.44 -37.35
C ASN A 29 39.73 30.52 -38.30
N THR A 30 38.54 31.06 -37.99
CA THR A 30 38.39 32.42 -37.42
C THR A 30 37.00 32.57 -36.76
N THR A 31 36.99 33.24 -35.62
CA THR A 31 35.88 33.70 -34.78
C THR A 31 34.87 34.63 -35.49
N PHE A 32 33.57 34.53 -35.16
CA PHE A 32 32.70 35.57 -34.55
C PHE A 32 31.22 35.14 -34.59
N ASP A 33 30.49 35.61 -33.58
CA ASP A 33 29.09 35.32 -33.20
C ASP A 33 28.06 35.28 -34.34
N ASP A 34 27.01 34.46 -34.16
CA ASP A 34 25.65 34.95 -34.41
C ASP A 34 24.58 34.15 -33.65
N ASN A 35 23.79 34.88 -32.88
CA ASN A 35 22.54 34.43 -32.28
C ASN A 35 21.57 33.98 -33.39
N ASN A 36 21.04 32.76 -33.33
CA ASN A 36 19.71 32.48 -33.87
C ASN A 36 19.01 31.32 -33.15
N ASN A 37 18.23 31.75 -32.17
CA ASN A 37 17.05 31.15 -31.57
C ASN A 37 16.37 30.05 -32.42
N LYS A 38 16.50 28.80 -31.99
CA LYS A 38 15.52 27.74 -32.24
C LYS A 38 15.06 27.26 -30.85
N PRO A 39 13.79 27.41 -30.46
CA PRO A 39 13.35 26.85 -29.20
C PRO A 39 13.39 25.32 -29.33
N GLU A 40 14.35 24.72 -28.64
CA GLU A 40 14.38 23.30 -28.31
C GLU A 40 13.12 22.93 -27.51
N PRO A 41 12.57 21.71 -27.65
CA PRO A 41 11.39 21.27 -26.92
C PRO A 41 11.64 21.29 -25.41
N SER A 42 10.64 21.74 -24.64
CA SER A 42 10.68 21.79 -23.16
C SER A 42 11.10 20.43 -22.59
N ASN A 43 12.25 20.38 -21.92
CA ASN A 43 12.86 19.17 -21.35
C ASN A 43 12.11 18.67 -20.10
N MET A 44 10.93 18.08 -20.30
CA MET A 44 10.11 17.47 -19.25
C MET A 44 10.71 16.12 -18.79
N VAL A 45 11.68 16.17 -17.88
CA VAL A 45 12.38 14.98 -17.35
C VAL A 45 11.67 14.43 -16.10
N ALA A 46 11.51 13.11 -16.02
CA ALA A 46 10.99 12.43 -14.83
C ALA A 46 11.96 12.53 -13.65
N LYS A 47 11.44 12.87 -12.45
CA LYS A 47 12.20 13.03 -11.20
C LYS A 47 11.44 12.45 -10.02
N GLY A 48 12.20 12.01 -9.02
CA GLY A 48 11.70 11.45 -7.77
C GLY A 48 11.32 9.99 -7.85
N ILE A 49 11.27 9.33 -6.69
CA ILE A 49 10.89 7.91 -6.54
C ILE A 49 9.51 7.72 -5.89
N GLY A 50 8.80 8.81 -5.60
CA GLY A 50 7.44 8.78 -5.04
C GLY A 50 7.39 8.54 -3.54
N SER A 51 8.53 8.68 -2.86
CA SER A 51 8.61 8.63 -1.39
C SER A 51 8.32 9.99 -0.78
N LYS A 52 8.14 10.05 0.54
CA LYS A 52 7.91 11.30 1.27
C LYS A 52 9.08 12.29 1.13
N ASP A 53 10.31 11.78 1.13
CA ASP A 53 11.53 12.59 1.06
C ASP A 53 11.96 12.88 -0.39
N ASP A 54 11.48 12.09 -1.34
CA ASP A 54 11.76 12.22 -2.77
C ASP A 54 10.49 11.97 -3.61
N PRO A 55 9.53 12.94 -3.59
CA PRO A 55 8.24 12.80 -4.25
C PRO A 55 8.39 12.83 -5.77
N PHE A 56 7.48 12.16 -6.47
CA PHE A 56 7.40 12.24 -7.92
C PHE A 56 7.11 13.67 -8.38
N ASN A 57 7.75 14.09 -9.46
CA ASN A 57 7.24 15.18 -10.30
C ASN A 57 6.13 14.66 -11.23
N ILE A 58 5.46 15.54 -11.99
CA ILE A 58 4.31 15.13 -12.80
C ILE A 58 4.66 14.08 -13.85
N VAL A 59 5.80 14.24 -14.54
CA VAL A 59 6.24 13.28 -15.56
C VAL A 59 6.48 11.90 -14.95
N ALA A 60 7.14 11.83 -13.78
CA ALA A 60 7.38 10.56 -13.09
C ALA A 60 6.07 9.89 -12.65
N ALA A 61 5.10 10.65 -12.13
CA ALA A 61 3.79 10.12 -11.74
C ALA A 61 3.03 9.52 -12.95
N GLN A 62 3.03 10.20 -14.10
CA GLN A 62 2.41 9.68 -15.31
C GLN A 62 3.11 8.42 -15.84
N ASN A 63 4.44 8.37 -15.78
CA ASN A 63 5.23 7.20 -16.16
C ASN A 63 4.93 6.01 -15.23
N TYR A 64 4.82 6.26 -13.91
CA TYR A 64 4.46 5.25 -12.92
C TYR A 64 3.09 4.63 -13.21
N ILE A 65 2.08 5.46 -13.52
CA ILE A 65 0.75 4.98 -13.94
C ILE A 65 0.86 4.12 -15.21
N THR A 66 1.66 4.57 -16.18
CA THR A 66 1.82 3.86 -17.47
C THR A 66 2.49 2.50 -17.28
N LYS A 67 3.42 2.39 -16.32
CA LYS A 67 4.05 1.11 -15.95
C LYS A 67 3.04 0.13 -15.35
N GLY A 68 2.05 0.62 -14.62
CA GLY A 68 0.95 -0.18 -14.08
C GLY A 68 1.30 -1.04 -12.84
N GLU A 69 2.50 -0.91 -12.31
CA GLU A 69 2.97 -1.67 -11.14
C GLU A 69 2.70 -0.91 -9.84
N ASN A 70 2.30 -1.62 -8.78
CA ASN A 70 2.14 -1.08 -7.42
C ASN A 70 1.15 0.11 -7.30
N LEU A 71 0.17 0.24 -8.20
CA LEU A 71 -0.84 1.31 -8.17
C LEU A 71 -1.79 1.21 -6.95
N ASP A 72 -1.75 0.11 -6.22
CA ASP A 72 -2.44 -0.09 -4.95
C ASP A 72 -1.77 0.63 -3.77
N LYS A 73 -0.51 1.09 -3.92
CA LYS A 73 0.26 1.80 -2.89
C LYS A 73 0.06 3.31 -2.98
N GLU A 74 0.16 3.98 -1.83
CA GLU A 74 0.23 5.44 -1.77
C GLU A 74 1.65 5.92 -2.11
N VAL A 75 1.71 7.01 -2.87
CA VAL A 75 2.94 7.71 -3.24
C VAL A 75 2.77 9.20 -3.02
N TYR A 76 3.88 9.93 -3.07
CA TYR A 76 3.91 11.38 -2.93
C TYR A 76 4.19 12.03 -4.29
N VAL A 77 3.35 13.00 -4.68
CA VAL A 77 3.49 13.77 -5.92
C VAL A 77 3.61 15.24 -5.59
N LYS A 78 4.69 15.88 -6.06
CA LYS A 78 4.94 17.31 -5.91
C LYS A 78 4.46 18.07 -7.15
N GLY A 79 3.88 19.25 -6.94
CA GLY A 79 3.54 20.18 -8.01
C GLY A 79 3.04 21.53 -7.48
N ILE A 80 2.69 22.42 -8.39
CA ILE A 80 2.12 23.75 -8.14
C ILE A 80 0.68 23.75 -8.60
N ILE A 81 -0.27 24.20 -7.78
CA ILE A 81 -1.69 24.29 -8.16
C ILE A 81 -1.85 25.31 -9.30
N VAL A 82 -2.38 24.88 -10.44
CA VAL A 82 -2.57 25.73 -11.63
C VAL A 82 -4.03 26.05 -11.93
N SER A 83 -4.96 25.22 -11.46
CA SER A 83 -6.39 25.45 -11.62
C SER A 83 -7.19 24.71 -10.56
N ILE A 84 -8.11 25.40 -9.90
CA ILE A 84 -9.04 24.78 -8.95
C ILE A 84 -10.39 24.63 -9.66
N LYS A 85 -10.92 23.40 -9.73
CA LYS A 85 -12.24 23.12 -10.30
C LYS A 85 -13.34 23.28 -9.26
N GLU A 86 -13.10 22.79 -8.05
CA GLU A 86 -14.07 22.84 -6.97
C GLU A 86 -13.35 22.72 -5.62
N VAL A 87 -13.82 23.48 -4.62
CA VAL A 87 -13.63 23.16 -3.21
C VAL A 87 -15.02 22.93 -2.63
N ASN A 88 -15.30 21.70 -2.24
CA ASN A 88 -16.60 21.28 -1.72
C ASN A 88 -16.50 21.11 -0.21
N THR A 89 -16.94 22.11 0.54
CA THR A 89 -16.89 22.10 2.02
C THR A 89 -17.88 21.13 2.64
N GLN A 90 -18.97 20.78 1.95
CA GLN A 90 -19.94 19.78 2.42
C GLN A 90 -19.33 18.38 2.46
N TYR A 91 -18.57 17.99 1.43
CA TYR A 91 -17.83 16.72 1.40
C TYR A 91 -16.37 16.86 1.91
N GLY A 92 -15.99 18.07 2.32
CA GLY A 92 -14.67 18.43 2.83
C GLY A 92 -13.53 18.06 1.89
N ASN A 93 -13.70 18.19 0.56
CA ASN A 93 -12.68 17.81 -0.43
C ASN A 93 -12.60 18.82 -1.58
N ALA A 94 -11.50 18.80 -2.33
CA ALA A 94 -11.26 19.66 -3.47
C ALA A 94 -10.83 18.87 -4.72
N THR A 95 -11.12 19.43 -5.89
CA THR A 95 -10.69 18.91 -7.19
C THR A 95 -9.94 20.01 -7.92
N TYR A 96 -8.71 19.73 -8.33
CA TYR A 96 -7.80 20.73 -8.90
C TYR A 96 -6.73 20.08 -9.79
N TYR A 97 -5.94 20.92 -10.46
CA TYR A 97 -4.82 20.54 -11.29
C TYR A 97 -3.52 21.10 -10.73
N ILE A 98 -2.46 20.30 -10.82
CA ILE A 98 -1.09 20.68 -10.46
C ILE A 98 -0.14 20.53 -11.65
N SER A 99 0.93 21.30 -11.74
CA SER A 99 2.00 21.09 -12.72
C SER A 99 3.38 21.32 -12.11
N ASP A 100 4.44 20.90 -12.81
CA ASP A 100 5.82 21.07 -12.33
C ASP A 100 6.25 22.54 -12.32
N ASP A 101 5.78 23.35 -13.29
CA ASP A 101 6.24 24.72 -13.56
C ASP A 101 5.19 25.79 -13.23
N GLY A 102 4.03 25.40 -12.69
CA GLY A 102 2.94 26.33 -12.39
C GLY A 102 2.16 26.80 -13.63
N THR A 103 2.40 26.20 -14.81
CA THR A 103 1.64 26.47 -16.03
C THR A 103 0.61 25.39 -16.31
N THR A 104 -0.36 25.66 -17.18
CA THR A 104 -1.36 24.66 -17.59
C THR A 104 -0.80 23.56 -18.50
N SER A 105 0.45 23.69 -18.94
CA SER A 105 1.15 22.69 -19.74
C SER A 105 1.49 21.48 -18.87
N ASN A 106 1.21 20.27 -19.35
CA ASN A 106 1.43 19.03 -18.60
C ASN A 106 0.85 19.03 -17.17
N GLN A 107 -0.34 19.59 -16.99
CA GLN A 107 -1.02 19.53 -15.70
C GLN A 107 -1.52 18.12 -15.36
N PHE A 108 -1.58 17.82 -14.07
CA PHE A 108 -1.98 16.55 -13.50
C PHE A 108 -3.20 16.71 -12.61
N TYR A 109 -4.14 15.78 -12.71
CA TYR A 109 -5.44 15.90 -12.06
C TYR A 109 -5.43 15.31 -10.65
N VAL A 110 -5.95 16.07 -9.69
CA VAL A 110 -6.15 15.64 -8.30
C VAL A 110 -7.66 15.59 -8.04
N PHE A 111 -8.20 14.38 -7.89
CA PHE A 111 -9.63 14.16 -7.76
C PHE A 111 -10.06 14.00 -6.31
N ARG A 112 -10.93 14.90 -5.82
CA ARG A 112 -11.52 14.85 -4.47
C ARG A 112 -10.49 14.65 -3.34
N GLY A 113 -9.41 15.41 -3.39
CA GLY A 113 -8.38 15.42 -2.36
C GLY A 113 -8.83 16.11 -1.07
N LYS A 114 -8.36 15.63 0.08
CA LYS A 114 -8.50 16.30 1.39
C LYS A 114 -7.45 17.39 1.57
N ASN A 115 -7.70 18.30 2.52
CA ASN A 115 -6.83 19.43 2.82
C ASN A 115 -5.53 18.96 3.51
N LEU A 116 -4.67 19.91 3.87
CA LEU A 116 -3.44 19.69 4.60
C LEU A 116 -3.69 18.77 5.80
N GLY A 117 -2.90 17.71 5.93
CA GLY A 117 -3.03 16.81 7.08
C GLY A 117 -4.15 15.77 6.96
N ASN A 118 -4.74 15.57 5.78
CA ASN A 118 -5.94 14.74 5.57
C ASN A 118 -7.21 15.29 6.25
N GLU A 119 -7.23 16.60 6.50
CA GLU A 119 -8.36 17.30 7.08
C GLU A 119 -9.43 17.64 6.04
N ASN A 120 -10.65 17.93 6.51
CA ASN A 120 -11.70 18.43 5.64
C ASN A 120 -11.38 19.87 5.20
N PHE A 121 -11.63 20.16 3.92
CA PHE A 121 -11.74 21.56 3.50
C PHE A 121 -12.95 22.22 4.18
N THR A 122 -12.72 23.32 4.89
CA THR A 122 -13.78 24.11 5.54
C THR A 122 -14.05 25.43 4.84
N ASN A 123 -13.13 25.86 3.96
CA ASN A 123 -13.25 27.09 3.18
C ASN A 123 -12.56 26.95 1.81
N ALA A 124 -13.12 27.57 0.78
CA ALA A 124 -12.56 27.59 -0.57
C ALA A 124 -11.16 28.23 -0.65
N ASN A 125 -10.81 29.12 0.28
CA ASN A 125 -9.54 29.87 0.27
C ASN A 125 -8.39 29.15 0.99
N GLU A 126 -8.58 27.92 1.45
CA GLU A 126 -7.53 27.12 2.11
C GLU A 126 -6.44 26.66 1.12
N ILE A 127 -6.75 26.69 -0.18
CA ILE A 127 -5.81 26.52 -1.29
C ILE A 127 -6.05 27.60 -2.35
N LYS A 128 -5.02 27.92 -3.13
CA LYS A 128 -5.11 28.83 -4.28
C LYS A 128 -4.14 28.42 -5.39
N THR A 129 -4.37 28.94 -6.60
CA THR A 129 -3.40 28.84 -7.69
C THR A 129 -2.05 29.44 -7.28
N GLY A 130 -0.96 28.75 -7.64
CA GLY A 130 0.40 29.10 -7.26
C GLY A 130 0.88 28.46 -5.96
N ASP A 131 0.02 27.78 -5.19
CA ASP A 131 0.48 27.03 -4.03
C ASP A 131 1.32 25.81 -4.44
N GLU A 132 2.49 25.66 -3.83
CA GLU A 132 3.29 24.45 -3.93
C GLU A 132 2.69 23.38 -3.01
N VAL A 133 2.47 22.18 -3.54
CA VAL A 133 1.89 21.06 -2.80
C VAL A 133 2.70 19.79 -2.97
N ILE A 134 2.70 18.96 -1.93
CA ILE A 134 3.01 17.54 -2.01
C ILE A 134 1.75 16.78 -1.65
N ILE A 135 1.24 15.97 -2.57
CA ILE A 135 0.00 15.20 -2.40
C ILE A 135 0.36 13.74 -2.13
N CYS A 136 -0.20 13.17 -1.06
CA CYS A 136 -0.11 11.74 -0.78
C CYS A 136 -1.39 11.06 -1.28
N GLY A 137 -1.25 9.96 -2.03
CA GLY A 137 -2.40 9.17 -2.45
C GLY A 137 -2.06 8.12 -3.50
N LYS A 138 -3.09 7.39 -3.95
CA LYS A 138 -2.96 6.36 -4.98
C LYS A 138 -3.07 6.95 -6.38
N LEU A 139 -2.17 6.54 -7.26
CA LEU A 139 -2.18 6.89 -8.66
C LEU A 139 -3.08 5.93 -9.44
N MET A 140 -3.86 6.47 -10.39
CA MET A 140 -4.76 5.65 -11.20
C MET A 140 -5.03 6.27 -12.58
N THR A 141 -5.56 5.45 -13.48
CA THR A 141 -6.24 5.91 -14.71
C THR A 141 -7.74 5.77 -14.49
N HIS A 142 -8.48 6.87 -14.58
CA HIS A 142 -9.94 6.85 -14.52
C HIS A 142 -10.52 6.18 -15.77
N THR A 143 -11.78 5.74 -15.71
CA THR A 143 -12.46 5.00 -16.79
C THR A 143 -12.57 5.80 -18.09
N ASN A 144 -12.45 7.13 -18.03
CA ASN A 144 -12.39 8.02 -19.19
C ASN A 144 -10.97 8.24 -19.76
N GLY A 145 -9.97 7.51 -19.25
CA GLY A 145 -8.57 7.60 -19.70
C GLY A 145 -7.71 8.66 -19.01
N VAL A 146 -8.28 9.47 -18.10
CA VAL A 146 -7.52 10.50 -17.38
C VAL A 146 -6.60 9.87 -16.32
N LYS A 147 -5.29 10.14 -16.39
CA LYS A 147 -4.32 9.80 -15.35
C LYS A 147 -4.41 10.82 -14.21
N GLN A 148 -4.54 10.34 -12.97
CA GLN A 148 -4.83 11.20 -11.83
C GLN A 148 -4.39 10.60 -10.49
N LEU A 149 -4.38 11.43 -9.44
CA LEU A 149 -4.55 10.97 -8.07
C LEU A 149 -6.03 10.68 -7.81
N GLY A 150 -6.32 9.45 -7.37
CA GLY A 150 -7.67 8.98 -7.08
C GLY A 150 -8.24 9.52 -5.76
N GLN A 151 -9.53 9.26 -5.51
CA GLN A 151 -10.16 9.62 -4.24
C GLN A 151 -9.43 8.98 -3.05
N GLY A 152 -9.36 9.69 -1.92
CA GLY A 152 -8.61 9.28 -0.72
C GLY A 152 -7.21 9.89 -0.64
N ASN A 153 -6.81 10.67 -1.64
CA ASN A 153 -5.61 11.50 -1.56
C ASN A 153 -5.80 12.71 -0.64
N TYR A 154 -4.70 13.28 -0.17
CA TYR A 154 -4.69 14.49 0.65
C TYR A 154 -3.42 15.31 0.47
N ILE A 155 -3.48 16.60 0.82
CA ILE A 155 -2.30 17.46 0.83
C ILE A 155 -1.41 17.09 2.03
N TYR A 156 -0.25 16.50 1.77
CA TYR A 156 0.75 16.20 2.79
C TYR A 156 1.55 17.44 3.20
N SER A 157 1.91 18.27 2.22
CA SER A 157 2.60 19.56 2.43
C SER A 157 1.96 20.65 1.58
N LEU A 158 1.78 21.84 2.16
CA LEU A 158 1.26 23.04 1.51
C LEU A 158 2.21 24.21 1.75
N ASN A 159 2.90 24.68 0.70
CA ASN A 159 3.90 25.75 0.77
C ASN A 159 4.96 25.50 1.87
N GLY A 160 5.47 24.27 1.94
CA GLY A 160 6.44 23.85 2.95
C GLY A 160 5.87 23.61 4.35
N LYS A 161 4.58 23.90 4.58
CA LYS A 161 3.91 23.54 5.84
C LYS A 161 3.46 22.09 5.76
N THR A 162 3.94 21.29 6.70
CA THR A 162 3.35 19.99 6.99
C THR A 162 2.51 20.10 8.23
N GLN A 163 1.39 19.37 8.24
CA GLN A 163 0.71 19.02 9.46
C GLN A 163 1.12 17.58 9.76
N ASN A 164 1.37 17.25 11.03
CA ASN A 164 1.52 15.85 11.41
C ASN A 164 0.19 15.16 11.07
N THR A 165 0.15 14.49 9.92
CA THR A 165 -0.82 13.46 9.62
C THR A 165 -0.54 12.34 10.59
N THR A 166 -1.08 12.49 11.80
CA THR A 166 -1.21 11.32 12.64
C THR A 166 -2.40 10.61 11.99
N PRO A 167 -2.21 9.49 11.26
CA PRO A 167 -3.34 8.73 10.72
C PRO A 167 -4.31 8.56 11.87
N SER A 168 -5.61 8.89 11.68
CA SER A 168 -6.63 8.90 12.74
C SER A 168 -6.29 7.87 13.80
N VAL A 169 -5.68 8.35 14.89
CA VAL A 169 -5.05 7.45 15.83
C VAL A 169 -6.19 6.86 16.63
N ASN A 170 -6.57 5.64 16.27
CA ASN A 170 -7.41 4.85 17.14
C ASN A 170 -6.60 4.67 18.43
N ILE A 171 -7.06 5.32 19.50
CA ILE A 171 -6.56 5.05 20.84
C ILE A 171 -7.12 3.69 21.23
N GLY A 172 -6.24 2.71 21.34
CA GLY A 172 -6.60 1.30 21.44
C GLY A 172 -7.11 0.72 20.12
N LEU A 173 -7.77 -0.44 20.24
CA LEU A 173 -8.45 -1.13 19.14
C LEU A 173 -9.84 -1.52 19.62
N ASP A 174 -10.83 -1.46 18.74
CA ASP A 174 -12.14 -2.05 18.98
C ASP A 174 -12.70 -2.58 17.67
N VAL A 175 -12.51 -3.87 17.45
CA VAL A 175 -12.70 -4.51 16.14
C VAL A 175 -13.60 -5.72 16.30
N ALA A 176 -14.57 -5.82 15.39
CA ALA A 176 -15.35 -7.02 15.14
C ALA A 176 -15.14 -7.44 13.68
N PHE A 177 -14.92 -8.74 13.45
CA PHE A 177 -14.76 -9.29 12.11
C PHE A 177 -16.11 -9.68 11.48
N ASP A 178 -17.12 -8.84 11.66
CA ASP A 178 -18.50 -9.14 11.23
C ASP A 178 -18.74 -8.95 9.74
N LYS A 179 -18.05 -7.98 9.13
CA LYS A 179 -18.22 -7.58 7.72
C LYS A 179 -17.01 -7.90 6.86
N ASP A 180 -15.82 -7.71 7.39
CA ASP A 180 -14.55 -7.87 6.68
C ASP A 180 -13.38 -8.13 7.66
N ILE A 181 -12.15 -8.07 7.14
CA ILE A 181 -10.90 -8.26 7.88
C ILE A 181 -10.48 -7.03 8.72
N ALA A 182 -11.27 -5.96 8.74
CA ALA A 182 -11.07 -4.76 9.55
C ALA A 182 -9.68 -4.13 9.41
N ALA A 183 -9.18 -4.04 8.18
CA ALA A 183 -7.84 -3.54 7.83
C ALA A 183 -6.66 -4.34 8.42
N PHE A 184 -6.91 -5.53 9.00
CA PHE A 184 -5.81 -6.45 9.32
C PHE A 184 -5.18 -6.96 8.03
N SER A 185 -3.88 -7.23 8.10
CA SER A 185 -3.09 -7.82 7.03
C SER A 185 -2.67 -9.24 7.37
N ILE A 186 -2.41 -10.07 6.36
CA ILE A 186 -1.93 -11.44 6.54
C ILE A 186 -0.46 -11.50 6.16
N SER A 187 0.36 -12.03 7.06
CA SER A 187 1.80 -12.23 6.84
C SER A 187 2.13 -13.71 7.00
N ASN A 188 2.37 -14.39 5.87
CA ASN A 188 2.81 -15.79 5.88
C ASN A 188 4.33 -15.83 6.13
N LEU A 189 4.72 -16.34 7.30
CA LEU A 189 6.12 -16.46 7.70
C LEU A 189 6.79 -17.71 7.10
N LYS A 190 5.99 -18.70 6.72
CA LYS A 190 6.40 -19.81 5.85
C LYS A 190 5.76 -19.66 4.48
N THR A 191 6.53 -19.95 3.43
CA THR A 191 6.02 -20.04 2.06
C THR A 191 4.87 -21.06 2.01
N LEU A 192 3.74 -20.66 1.43
CA LEU A 192 2.60 -21.55 1.32
C LEU A 192 2.85 -22.63 0.26
N PRO A 193 2.56 -23.91 0.55
CA PRO A 193 2.51 -24.95 -0.46
C PRO A 193 1.48 -24.63 -1.55
N ALA A 194 1.71 -25.11 -2.78
CA ALA A 194 0.84 -24.82 -3.93
C ALA A 194 -0.65 -25.16 -3.69
N ASP A 195 -0.91 -26.21 -2.92
CA ASP A 195 -2.26 -26.70 -2.61
C ASP A 195 -2.93 -25.96 -1.43
N LEU A 196 -2.21 -25.06 -0.74
CA LEU A 196 -2.73 -24.24 0.34
C LEU A 196 -2.73 -22.76 -0.08
N THR A 197 -3.89 -22.27 -0.50
CA THR A 197 -4.01 -20.90 -1.05
C THR A 197 -3.99 -19.81 0.02
N GLN A 198 -4.48 -20.12 1.23
CA GLN A 198 -4.63 -19.16 2.32
C GLN A 198 -4.65 -19.88 3.67
N VAL A 199 -4.07 -19.24 4.70
CA VAL A 199 -4.11 -19.72 6.09
C VAL A 199 -5.22 -19.03 6.85
N TRP A 200 -5.25 -17.70 6.79
CA TRP A 200 -6.28 -16.86 7.39
C TRP A 200 -7.35 -16.49 6.36
N THR A 201 -8.60 -16.58 6.79
CA THR A 201 -9.78 -16.27 5.96
C THR A 201 -10.81 -15.51 6.78
N HIS A 202 -11.47 -14.54 6.16
CA HIS A 202 -12.69 -13.96 6.73
C HIS A 202 -13.86 -14.90 6.46
N ASP A 203 -14.49 -15.40 7.52
CA ASP A 203 -15.67 -16.24 7.44
C ASP A 203 -16.91 -15.37 7.69
N ALA A 204 -17.44 -14.78 6.62
CA ALA A 204 -18.58 -13.86 6.70
C ALA A 204 -19.84 -14.51 7.29
N LYS A 205 -20.00 -15.84 7.18
CA LYS A 205 -21.14 -16.57 7.76
C LYS A 205 -21.08 -16.56 9.28
N TYR A 206 -19.90 -16.80 9.84
CA TYR A 206 -19.70 -16.88 11.29
C TYR A 206 -19.13 -15.59 11.91
N LYS A 207 -18.91 -14.56 11.09
CA LYS A 207 -18.50 -13.21 11.52
C LYS A 207 -17.18 -13.23 12.28
N GLN A 208 -16.18 -13.88 11.69
CA GLN A 208 -14.90 -14.16 12.34
C GLN A 208 -13.76 -14.28 11.34
N MET A 209 -12.54 -14.07 11.82
CA MET A 209 -11.33 -14.55 11.14
C MET A 209 -11.07 -16.00 11.55
N LYS A 210 -10.76 -16.83 10.56
CA LYS A 210 -10.49 -18.26 10.73
C LYS A 210 -9.13 -18.62 10.15
N ALA A 211 -8.26 -19.20 10.97
CA ALA A 211 -7.01 -19.80 10.57
C ALA A 211 -7.15 -21.33 10.46
N SER A 212 -6.76 -21.90 9.33
CA SER A 212 -6.61 -23.36 9.16
C SER A 212 -5.59 -23.66 8.07
N ALA A 213 -4.85 -24.76 8.24
CA ALA A 213 -3.92 -25.27 7.24
C ALA A 213 -4.28 -26.68 6.78
N ARG A 214 -5.58 -27.02 6.83
CA ARG A 214 -6.10 -28.27 6.28
C ARG A 214 -6.87 -27.98 5.00
N ALA A 215 -6.36 -28.46 3.87
CA ALA A 215 -7.01 -28.36 2.57
C ALA A 215 -7.07 -29.74 1.92
N ASN A 216 -8.17 -30.06 1.22
CA ASN A 216 -8.35 -31.35 0.54
C ASN A 216 -8.04 -32.58 1.41
N ASN A 217 -8.44 -32.53 2.69
CA ASN A 217 -8.20 -33.58 3.69
C ASN A 217 -6.71 -33.80 4.07
N VAL A 218 -5.81 -32.90 3.66
CA VAL A 218 -4.36 -32.92 3.97
C VAL A 218 -4.02 -31.78 4.91
N ASN A 219 -3.18 -32.04 5.91
CA ASN A 219 -2.64 -31.01 6.79
C ASN A 219 -1.31 -30.50 6.23
N TYR A 220 -1.13 -29.18 6.25
CA TYR A 220 0.09 -28.53 5.81
C TYR A 220 0.80 -27.90 7.01
N GLU A 221 2.13 -27.99 7.02
CA GLU A 221 2.95 -27.21 7.93
C GLU A 221 2.97 -25.75 7.47
N THR A 222 2.60 -24.82 8.35
CA THR A 222 2.65 -23.39 8.05
C THR A 222 2.88 -22.57 9.30
N GLN A 223 3.23 -21.30 9.08
CA GLN A 223 3.29 -20.26 10.09
C GLN A 223 2.79 -18.97 9.45
N SER A 224 1.73 -18.38 10.01
CA SER A 224 1.09 -17.19 9.44
C SER A 224 0.51 -16.30 10.53
N ARG A 225 0.62 -14.99 10.34
CA ARG A 225 0.12 -13.96 11.25
C ARG A 225 -1.05 -13.20 10.63
N LEU A 226 -2.07 -12.96 11.45
CA LEU A 226 -3.06 -11.91 11.24
C LEU A 226 -2.61 -10.68 12.03
N VAL A 227 -2.26 -9.59 11.34
CA VAL A 227 -1.59 -8.41 11.90
C VAL A 227 -2.54 -7.21 11.87
N SER A 228 -2.73 -6.54 13.01
CA SER A 228 -3.58 -5.36 13.11
C SER A 228 -3.05 -4.19 12.29
N PRO A 229 -3.90 -3.22 11.91
CA PRO A 229 -3.41 -1.88 11.60
C PRO A 229 -2.64 -1.30 12.80
N ALA A 230 -1.84 -0.25 12.53
CA ALA A 230 -1.24 0.55 13.57
C ALA A 230 -2.33 1.21 14.44
N PHE A 231 -2.11 1.24 15.75
CA PHE A 231 -2.92 1.98 16.70
C PHE A 231 -2.03 2.61 17.78
N SER A 232 -2.60 3.46 18.63
CA SER A 232 -1.85 4.13 19.70
C SER A 232 -2.40 3.79 21.07
N LEU A 233 -1.52 3.85 22.06
CA LEU A 233 -1.82 3.80 23.48
C LEU A 233 -1.40 5.11 24.17
N LYS A 234 -1.19 6.20 23.42
CA LYS A 234 -0.89 7.52 24.00
C LYS A 234 -1.99 7.95 24.97
N GLY A 235 -1.61 8.30 26.20
CA GLY A 235 -2.55 8.67 27.26
C GLY A 235 -3.24 7.46 27.93
N VAL A 236 -3.00 6.24 27.47
CA VAL A 236 -3.41 5.01 28.14
C VAL A 236 -2.33 4.63 29.15
N ASN A 237 -2.70 4.53 30.42
CA ASN A 237 -1.78 4.23 31.53
C ASN A 237 -1.63 2.73 31.78
N THR A 238 -2.66 1.96 31.46
CA THR A 238 -2.70 0.50 31.58
C THR A 238 -3.37 -0.05 30.33
N ALA A 239 -2.77 -1.05 29.70
CA ALA A 239 -3.26 -1.57 28.42
C ALA A 239 -3.48 -3.08 28.49
N THR A 240 -4.65 -3.54 28.05
CA THR A 240 -5.00 -4.96 27.95
C THR A 240 -5.57 -5.26 26.58
N LEU A 241 -5.02 -6.28 25.92
CA LEU A 241 -5.65 -6.90 24.77
C LEU A 241 -6.69 -7.91 25.25
N THR A 242 -7.90 -7.84 24.73
CA THR A 242 -8.96 -8.84 24.88
C THR A 242 -9.41 -9.32 23.51
N PHE A 243 -9.58 -10.61 23.32
CA PHE A 243 -10.08 -11.17 22.06
C PHE A 243 -10.97 -12.39 22.29
N ASN A 244 -12.10 -12.41 21.59
CA ASN A 244 -13.07 -13.50 21.66
C ASN A 244 -12.69 -14.58 20.63
N ASN A 245 -12.37 -15.78 21.10
CA ASN A 245 -11.77 -16.81 20.26
C ASN A 245 -12.18 -18.25 20.62
N ALA A 246 -12.08 -19.15 19.64
CA ALA A 246 -12.28 -20.58 19.81
C ALA A 246 -11.18 -21.35 19.07
N LEU A 247 -10.79 -22.50 19.60
CA LEU A 247 -9.75 -23.36 19.01
C LEU A 247 -10.20 -24.82 19.08
N ASN A 248 -10.13 -25.49 17.94
CA ASN A 248 -10.44 -26.92 17.84
C ASN A 248 -9.35 -27.67 17.08
N PHE A 249 -9.38 -29.00 17.17
CA PHE A 249 -8.44 -29.93 16.52
C PHE A 249 -6.97 -29.75 16.93
N LEU A 250 -6.70 -29.17 18.11
CA LEU A 250 -5.35 -29.05 18.68
C LEU A 250 -4.74 -30.43 18.97
N LYS A 251 -5.57 -31.42 19.32
CA LYS A 251 -5.16 -32.80 19.63
C LYS A 251 -4.06 -32.80 20.69
N THR A 252 -2.87 -33.32 20.36
CA THR A 252 -1.71 -33.42 21.25
C THR A 252 -0.70 -32.30 21.07
N MET A 253 -0.94 -31.35 20.15
CA MET A 253 -0.04 -30.21 19.97
C MET A 253 -0.12 -29.29 21.20
N PRO A 254 1.01 -28.89 21.79
CA PRO A 254 1.00 -27.88 22.85
C PRO A 254 0.37 -26.58 22.34
N LEU A 255 -0.50 -25.96 23.15
CA LEU A 255 -1.23 -24.74 22.78
C LEU A 255 -0.30 -23.63 22.27
N ASN A 256 0.79 -23.38 22.99
CA ASN A 256 1.79 -22.36 22.65
C ASN A 256 2.59 -22.68 21.37
N ASN A 257 2.51 -23.90 20.86
CA ASN A 257 3.06 -24.26 19.55
C ASN A 257 2.05 -24.05 18.42
N ALA A 258 0.75 -23.94 18.73
CA ALA A 258 -0.32 -23.74 17.76
C ALA A 258 -0.67 -22.26 17.58
N ILE A 259 -0.85 -21.54 18.69
CA ILE A 259 -1.28 -20.13 18.69
C ILE A 259 -0.40 -19.28 19.60
N LYS A 260 -0.08 -18.07 19.14
CA LYS A 260 0.67 -17.08 19.91
C LYS A 260 0.14 -15.68 19.61
N VAL A 261 0.35 -14.76 20.53
CA VAL A 261 0.13 -13.33 20.31
C VAL A 261 1.46 -12.60 20.39
N PHE A 262 1.68 -11.70 19.44
CA PHE A 262 2.85 -10.83 19.39
C PHE A 262 2.45 -9.36 19.38
N VAL A 263 3.36 -8.52 19.86
CA VAL A 263 3.21 -7.06 19.87
C VAL A 263 4.45 -6.43 19.26
N SER A 264 4.26 -5.33 18.53
CA SER A 264 5.34 -4.55 17.93
C SER A 264 5.05 -3.05 18.05
N THR A 265 6.10 -2.23 18.06
CA THR A 265 5.99 -0.76 18.01
C THR A 265 6.48 -0.16 16.68
N ASP A 266 6.97 -1.01 15.77
CA ASP A 266 7.52 -0.60 14.48
C ASP A 266 7.03 -1.48 13.30
N GLY A 267 6.22 -2.50 13.58
CA GLY A 267 5.69 -3.46 12.61
C GLY A 267 6.69 -4.54 12.17
N ASN A 268 7.93 -4.51 12.66
CA ASN A 268 9.03 -5.37 12.21
C ASN A 268 9.63 -6.22 13.33
N ASN A 269 9.80 -5.64 14.52
CA ASN A 269 10.32 -6.32 15.71
C ASN A 269 9.16 -6.74 16.59
N TRP A 270 9.04 -8.04 16.85
CA TRP A 270 7.87 -8.65 17.49
C TRP A 270 8.25 -9.35 18.79
N GLU A 271 7.53 -9.03 19.86
CA GLU A 271 7.68 -9.66 21.17
C GLU A 271 6.43 -10.49 21.50
N SER A 272 6.61 -11.73 21.96
CA SER A 272 5.48 -12.58 22.35
C SER A 272 4.92 -12.17 23.70
N VAL A 273 3.59 -12.15 23.82
CA VAL A 273 2.88 -11.94 25.08
C VAL A 273 2.09 -13.19 25.46
N ALA A 274 1.92 -13.43 26.77
CA ALA A 274 1.19 -14.58 27.28
C ALA A 274 -0.32 -14.42 27.06
N ILE A 275 -0.96 -15.51 26.62
CA ILE A 275 -2.42 -15.59 26.49
C ILE A 275 -3.00 -16.14 27.79
N ASN A 276 -3.76 -15.32 28.50
CA ASN A 276 -4.56 -15.72 29.65
C ASN A 276 -5.93 -16.21 29.20
N ASN A 277 -6.48 -17.22 29.90
CA ASN A 277 -7.75 -17.88 29.58
C ASN A 277 -7.84 -18.39 28.11
N PRO A 278 -6.85 -19.13 27.60
CA PRO A 278 -6.89 -19.61 26.23
C PRO A 278 -8.01 -20.65 26.01
N PRO A 279 -8.52 -20.80 24.78
CA PRO A 279 -9.47 -21.86 24.45
C PRO A 279 -8.84 -23.24 24.66
N SER A 280 -9.67 -24.23 25.04
CA SER A 280 -9.23 -25.58 25.39
C SER A 280 -8.61 -26.39 24.24
N GLY A 281 -8.77 -25.93 22.99
CA GLY A 281 -8.20 -26.57 21.80
C GLY A 281 -8.98 -27.77 21.26
N ASN A 282 -10.12 -28.10 21.85
CA ASN A 282 -10.94 -29.27 21.51
C ASN A 282 -12.43 -28.95 21.35
N SER A 283 -12.79 -27.68 21.23
CA SER A 283 -14.19 -27.23 21.18
C SER A 283 -14.34 -25.94 20.38
N TRP A 284 -15.54 -25.72 19.83
CA TRP A 284 -15.94 -24.44 19.22
C TRP A 284 -16.54 -23.47 20.24
N THR A 285 -16.36 -23.73 21.53
CA THR A 285 -16.77 -22.80 22.59
C THR A 285 -15.86 -21.59 22.58
N PHE A 286 -16.45 -20.42 22.37
CA PHE A 286 -15.73 -19.16 22.41
C PHE A 286 -15.44 -18.74 23.84
N VAL A 287 -14.22 -18.26 24.07
CA VAL A 287 -13.77 -17.66 25.33
C VAL A 287 -13.16 -16.31 25.06
N ASP A 288 -13.23 -15.42 26.05
CA ASP A 288 -12.48 -14.16 26.04
C ASP A 288 -11.09 -14.41 26.62
N SER A 289 -10.10 -14.39 25.75
CA SER A 289 -8.68 -14.45 26.10
C SER A 289 -8.14 -13.04 26.33
N THR A 290 -7.14 -12.90 27.20
CA THR A 290 -6.48 -11.60 27.43
C THR A 290 -4.96 -11.68 27.37
N CYS A 291 -4.30 -10.56 27.02
CA CYS A 291 -2.86 -10.39 27.13
C CYS A 291 -2.54 -9.05 27.82
N ASP A 292 -1.56 -9.05 28.72
CA ASP A 292 -1.04 -7.83 29.33
C ASP A 292 -0.19 -7.04 28.33
N LEU A 293 -0.59 -5.80 28.06
CA LEU A 293 0.12 -4.87 27.17
C LEU A 293 0.69 -3.66 27.90
N ASN A 294 0.76 -3.66 29.24
CA ASN A 294 1.22 -2.52 30.04
C ASN A 294 2.63 -2.02 29.64
N LYS A 295 3.51 -2.91 29.15
CA LYS A 295 4.82 -2.53 28.59
C LYS A 295 4.73 -1.51 27.45
N TYR A 296 3.60 -1.50 26.72
CA TYR A 296 3.35 -0.66 25.55
C TYR A 296 2.41 0.52 25.84
N ALA A 297 1.95 0.69 27.09
CA ALA A 297 1.16 1.84 27.51
C ALA A 297 1.90 3.16 27.17
N GLY A 298 1.15 4.17 26.71
CA GLY A 298 1.69 5.47 26.30
C GLY A 298 2.36 5.51 24.92
N LYS A 299 2.57 4.38 24.23
CA LYS A 299 3.24 4.35 22.92
C LYS A 299 2.33 4.84 21.80
N GLU A 300 2.88 5.61 20.86
CA GLU A 300 2.10 6.21 19.77
C GLU A 300 1.83 5.26 18.60
N ASN A 301 2.64 4.21 18.47
CA ASN A 301 2.55 3.24 17.40
C ASN A 301 2.70 1.83 17.99
N VAL A 302 1.64 1.04 17.89
CA VAL A 302 1.54 -0.32 18.40
C VAL A 302 0.81 -1.17 17.37
N PHE A 303 1.23 -2.44 17.27
CA PHE A 303 0.58 -3.47 16.46
C PHE A 303 0.42 -4.72 17.31
N VAL A 304 -0.67 -5.45 17.09
CA VAL A 304 -0.85 -6.80 17.62
C VAL A 304 -0.92 -7.80 16.47
N ALA A 305 -0.34 -8.97 16.65
CA ALA A 305 -0.37 -10.05 15.68
C ALA A 305 -0.80 -11.36 16.33
N PHE A 306 -1.74 -12.05 15.68
CA PHE A 306 -2.20 -13.38 16.04
C PHE A 306 -1.49 -14.39 15.16
N GLU A 307 -0.53 -15.13 15.72
CA GLU A 307 0.24 -16.13 14.99
C GLU A 307 -0.41 -17.50 15.10
N TYR A 308 -0.68 -18.11 13.95
CA TYR A 308 -1.13 -19.48 13.81
C TYR A 308 0.00 -20.34 13.24
N ASN A 309 0.13 -21.55 13.79
CA ASN A 309 1.11 -22.56 13.42
C ASN A 309 0.43 -23.92 13.25
N SER A 310 0.92 -24.71 12.30
CA SER A 310 0.51 -26.11 12.11
C SER A 310 1.68 -26.96 11.65
N THR A 311 1.45 -28.27 11.65
CA THR A 311 2.37 -29.29 11.13
C THR A 311 1.65 -30.17 10.12
N THR A 312 2.41 -31.03 9.43
CA THR A 312 1.86 -32.08 8.55
C THR A 312 1.00 -33.10 9.30
N ASN A 313 1.13 -33.21 10.63
CA ASN A 313 0.34 -34.14 11.45
C ASN A 313 -0.90 -33.49 12.08
N ILE A 314 -0.80 -32.23 12.47
CA ILE A 314 -1.82 -31.51 13.21
C ILE A 314 -1.94 -30.09 12.64
N ALA A 315 -3.11 -29.79 12.06
CA ALA A 315 -3.53 -28.47 11.65
C ALA A 315 -4.80 -28.10 12.41
N PRO A 316 -4.68 -27.41 13.57
CA PRO A 316 -5.85 -26.98 14.32
C PRO A 316 -6.65 -25.94 13.52
N THR A 317 -7.81 -25.54 14.03
CA THR A 317 -8.53 -24.39 13.48
C THR A 317 -8.79 -23.40 14.58
N TRP A 318 -8.36 -22.16 14.35
CA TRP A 318 -8.45 -21.07 15.31
C TRP A 318 -9.36 -19.98 14.74
N GLU A 319 -10.30 -19.50 15.54
CA GLU A 319 -11.31 -18.54 15.13
C GLU A 319 -11.32 -17.35 16.09
N ILE A 320 -11.38 -16.14 15.56
CA ILE A 320 -11.37 -14.89 16.32
C ILE A 320 -12.52 -14.01 15.83
N LYS A 321 -13.40 -13.58 16.73
CA LYS A 321 -14.58 -12.74 16.42
C LYS A 321 -14.34 -11.26 16.67
N THR A 322 -13.75 -10.94 17.81
CA THR A 322 -13.53 -9.56 18.25
C THR A 322 -12.13 -9.40 18.82
N VAL A 323 -11.59 -8.19 18.69
CA VAL A 323 -10.29 -7.78 19.20
C VAL A 323 -10.44 -6.37 19.76
N THR A 324 -10.15 -6.22 21.04
CA THR A 324 -10.20 -4.93 21.73
C THR A 324 -8.89 -4.70 22.46
N VAL A 325 -8.32 -3.50 22.34
CA VAL A 325 -7.22 -3.03 23.17
C VAL A 325 -7.68 -1.75 23.85
N LYS A 326 -7.64 -1.73 25.18
CA LYS A 326 -7.98 -0.57 26.02
C LYS A 326 -6.92 -0.36 27.07
#